data_AF-A0A4R9VCX6-F1
#
_entry.id   AF-A0A4R9VCX6-F1
#
_cell.length_a   1.000
_cell.length_b   1.000
_cell.length_c   1.000
_cell.angle_alpha   90.00
_cell.angle_beta   90.00
_cell.angle_gamma   90.00
#
_symmetry.space_group_name_H-M   'P 1'
#
loop_
_entity.id
_entity.type
_entity.pdbx_description
1 polymer ?
#
loop_
_entity_poly.entity_id
_entity_poly.type
_entity_poly.pdbx_seq_one_letter_code
_entity_poly.pdbx_strand_id
1 'polypeptide(L)'
;SESVIANVLDYCHKQNLIDHKDYANSLKNTMILTTDKGPEIFKQKLREAGIEQNIIDEYALLYDDEQSLDKIIKLANKILKKKKGPQIKRKEKLKQSL
;
A
#
# COMPACT_ATOMS: atom_id res chain seq x y z
N SER A 1 3.50 31.42 -8.94
CA SER A 1 2.13 31.41 -9.51
C SER A 1 1.76 29.97 -9.85
N GLU A 2 0.47 29.65 -9.93
CA GLU A 2 0.00 28.32 -10.36
C GLU A 2 0.58 27.90 -11.72
N SER A 3 0.77 28.85 -12.63
CA SER A 3 1.39 28.61 -13.94
C SER A 3 2.83 28.10 -13.86
N VAL A 4 3.63 28.57 -12.90
CA VAL A 4 5.00 28.09 -12.70
C VAL A 4 4.98 26.66 -12.16
N ILE A 5 4.07 26.36 -11.24
CA ILE A 5 3.92 25.00 -10.67
C ILE A 5 3.54 24.01 -11.78
N ALA A 6 2.57 24.34 -12.63
CA ALA A 6 2.16 23.50 -13.74
C ALA A 6 3.33 23.21 -14.72
N ASN A 7 4.12 24.24 -15.06
CA ASN A 7 5.28 24.07 -15.95
C ASN A 7 6.36 23.18 -15.33
N VAL A 8 6.60 23.31 -14.02
CA VAL A 8 7.57 22.46 -13.30
C VAL A 8 7.08 21.02 -13.22
N LEU A 9 5.79 20.79 -12.93
CA LEU A 9 5.22 19.44 -12.90
C LEU A 9 5.31 18.75 -14.26
N ASP A 10 4.98 19.45 -15.35
CA ASP A 10 5.10 18.94 -16.71
C ASP A 10 6.56 18.56 -17.04
N TYR A 11 7.53 19.39 -16.67
CA TYR A 11 8.95 19.07 -16.79
C TYR A 11 9.31 17.79 -16.00
N CYS A 12 8.88 17.71 -14.74
CA CYS A 12 9.16 16.55 -13.88
C CYS A 12 8.58 15.25 -14.47
N HIS A 13 7.37 15.28 -15.00
CA HIS A 13 6.79 14.11 -15.68
C HIS A 13 7.58 13.75 -16.95
N LYS A 14 7.91 14.74 -17.80
CA LYS A 14 8.70 14.51 -19.02
C LYS A 14 10.09 13.92 -18.76
N GLN A 15 10.69 14.25 -17.63
CA GLN A 15 11.99 13.74 -17.22
C GLN A 15 11.89 12.48 -16.33
N ASN A 16 10.70 11.88 -16.20
CA ASN A 16 10.43 10.73 -15.33
C ASN A 16 10.88 10.93 -13.87
N LEU A 17 10.81 12.15 -13.37
CA LEU A 17 11.08 12.49 -11.97
C LEU A 17 9.85 12.29 -11.08
N ILE A 18 8.66 12.24 -11.68
CA ILE A 18 7.39 11.92 -11.02
C ILE A 18 6.70 10.82 -11.83
N ASP A 19 6.58 9.64 -11.22
CA ASP A 19 5.87 8.49 -11.77
C ASP A 19 5.04 7.83 -10.65
N HIS A 20 3.73 7.92 -10.77
CA HIS A 20 2.79 7.38 -9.79
C HIS A 20 2.75 5.84 -9.79
N LYS A 21 2.99 5.20 -10.93
CA LYS A 21 3.05 3.73 -11.03
C LYS A 21 4.32 3.20 -10.37
N ASP A 22 5.46 3.84 -10.62
CA ASP A 22 6.72 3.49 -9.95
C ASP A 22 6.62 3.67 -8.42
N TYR A 23 6.03 4.78 -7.99
CA TYR A 23 5.76 5.03 -6.57
C TYR A 23 4.85 3.94 -5.96
N ALA A 24 3.73 3.61 -6.62
CA ALA A 24 2.80 2.59 -6.13
C ALA A 24 3.47 1.21 -6.05
N ASN A 25 4.30 0.85 -7.04
CA ASN A 25 5.05 -0.39 -7.05
C ASN A 25 6.05 -0.46 -5.88
N SER A 26 6.82 0.61 -5.68
CA SER A 26 7.81 0.71 -4.60
C SER A 26 7.16 0.63 -3.23
N LEU A 27 6.01 1.29 -3.04
CA LEU A 27 5.25 1.23 -1.80
C LEU A 27 4.69 -0.19 -1.55
N LYS A 28 4.11 -0.83 -2.56
CA LYS A 28 3.61 -2.23 -2.49
C LYS A 28 4.72 -3.16 -2.01
N ASN A 29 5.86 -3.15 -2.70
CA ASN A 29 7.02 -3.98 -2.36
C ASN A 29 7.49 -3.74 -0.93
N THR A 30 7.61 -2.47 -0.53
CA THR A 30 8.01 -2.10 0.83
C THR A 30 7.03 -2.65 1.86
N MET A 31 5.72 -2.48 1.63
CA MET A 31 4.70 -2.91 2.57
C MET A 31 4.60 -4.43 2.71
N ILE A 32 4.66 -5.17 1.60
CA ILE A 32 4.69 -6.64 1.59
C ILE A 32 5.91 -7.19 2.34
N LEU A 33 7.07 -6.54 2.20
CA LEU A 33 8.32 -7.04 2.78
C LEU A 33 8.50 -6.64 4.25
N THR A 34 8.02 -5.46 4.66
CA THR A 34 8.42 -4.85 5.94
C THR A 34 7.29 -4.66 6.94
N THR A 35 6.03 -4.83 6.54
CA THR A 35 4.88 -4.48 7.40
C THR A 35 3.92 -5.65 7.66
N ASP A 36 2.97 -5.41 8.56
CA ASP A 36 1.83 -6.29 8.83
C ASP A 36 0.53 -5.71 8.27
N LYS A 37 0.59 -4.90 7.22
CA LYS A 37 -0.56 -4.18 6.66
C LYS A 37 -1.11 -4.91 5.44
N GLY A 38 -2.43 -4.93 5.33
CA GLY A 38 -3.14 -5.49 4.19
C GLY A 38 -3.41 -4.46 3.09
N PRO A 39 -4.07 -4.89 2.01
CA PRO A 39 -4.37 -4.07 0.82
C PRO A 39 -5.19 -2.82 1.14
N GLU A 40 -6.07 -2.84 2.15
CA GLU A 40 -6.85 -1.64 2.51
C GLU A 40 -6.01 -0.47 3.02
N ILE A 41 -4.99 -0.77 3.84
CA ILE A 41 -4.06 0.25 4.33
C ILE A 41 -3.14 0.73 3.20
N PHE A 42 -2.79 -0.16 2.27
CA PHE A 42 -2.05 0.20 1.07
C PHE A 42 -2.87 1.17 0.20
N LYS A 43 -4.14 0.85 -0.09
CA LYS A 43 -5.07 1.75 -0.81
C LYS A 43 -5.23 3.10 -0.12
N GLN A 44 -5.35 3.11 1.20
CA GLN A 44 -5.43 4.36 1.97
C GLN A 44 -4.18 5.22 1.79
N LYS A 45 -2.98 4.64 1.88
CA LYS A 45 -1.72 5.37 1.71
C LYS A 45 -1.58 5.98 0.31
N LEU A 46 -1.99 5.25 -0.73
CA LEU A 46 -1.99 5.77 -2.09
C LEU A 46 -2.98 6.94 -2.26
N ARG A 47 -4.18 6.86 -1.66
CA ARG A 47 -5.15 7.98 -1.64
C ARG A 47 -4.58 9.21 -0.94
N GLU A 48 -3.96 9.02 0.22
CA GLU A 48 -3.31 10.10 0.98
C GLU A 48 -2.15 10.74 0.21
N ALA A 49 -1.46 9.96 -0.64
CA ALA A 49 -0.41 10.45 -1.52
C ALA A 49 -0.92 11.13 -2.81
N GLY A 50 -2.25 11.17 -3.03
CA GLY A 50 -2.86 11.81 -4.20
C GLY A 50 -2.79 10.99 -5.48
N ILE A 51 -2.60 9.67 -5.39
CA ILE A 51 -2.54 8.76 -6.53
C ILE A 51 -3.94 8.56 -7.12
N GLU A 52 -4.03 8.46 -8.44
CA GLU A 52 -5.27 8.28 -9.18
C GLU A 52 -5.94 6.93 -8.88
N GLN A 53 -7.28 6.92 -8.84
CA GLN A 53 -8.06 5.74 -8.42
C GLN A 53 -7.80 4.50 -9.29
N ASN A 54 -7.56 4.67 -10.60
CA ASN A 54 -7.22 3.56 -11.49
C ASN A 54 -5.88 2.90 -11.13
N ILE A 55 -4.86 3.68 -10.76
CA ILE A 55 -3.56 3.14 -10.29
C ILE A 55 -3.75 2.47 -8.93
N ILE A 56 -4.56 3.06 -8.04
CA ILE A 56 -4.88 2.45 -6.75
C ILE A 56 -5.51 1.08 -6.93
N ASP A 57 -6.51 0.96 -7.80
CA ASP A 57 -7.23 -0.29 -8.04
C ASP A 57 -6.32 -1.34 -8.69
N GLU A 58 -5.52 -0.94 -9.69
CA GLU A 58 -4.52 -1.80 -10.36
C GLU A 58 -3.52 -2.37 -9.35
N TYR A 59 -2.89 -1.50 -8.54
CA TYR A 59 -1.86 -1.94 -7.61
C TYR A 59 -2.41 -2.63 -6.37
N ALA A 60 -3.66 -2.40 -6.00
CA ALA A 60 -4.29 -3.15 -4.92
C ALA A 60 -4.50 -4.62 -5.31
N LEU A 61 -4.89 -4.89 -6.56
CA LEU A 61 -4.96 -6.26 -7.08
C LEU A 61 -3.58 -6.91 -7.08
N LEU A 62 -2.56 -6.20 -7.59
CA LEU A 62 -1.17 -6.70 -7.58
C LEU A 62 -0.64 -6.94 -6.15
N TYR A 63 -1.06 -6.12 -5.18
CA TYR A 63 -0.70 -6.31 -3.78
C TYR A 63 -1.18 -7.66 -3.26
N ASP A 64 -2.42 -8.05 -3.60
CA ASP A 64 -2.99 -9.32 -3.16
C ASP A 64 -2.38 -10.51 -3.93
N ASP A 65 -2.21 -10.37 -5.24
CA ASP A 65 -1.66 -11.42 -6.10
C ASP A 65 -0.21 -11.79 -5.77
N GLU A 66 0.60 -10.80 -5.37
CA GLU A 66 2.02 -11.00 -5.06
C GLU A 66 2.29 -11.47 -3.62
N GLN A 67 1.25 -11.52 -2.77
CA GLN A 67 1.39 -12.06 -1.43
C GLN A 67 1.40 -13.60 -1.44
N SER A 68 2.56 -14.18 -1.17
CA SER A 68 2.67 -15.62 -0.97
C SER A 68 1.81 -16.09 0.21
N LEU A 69 1.08 -17.20 0.03
CA LEU A 69 0.26 -17.84 1.08
C LEU A 69 1.04 -18.09 2.38
N ASP A 70 2.30 -18.52 2.28
CA ASP A 70 3.16 -18.74 3.45
C ASP A 70 3.42 -17.47 4.27
N LYS A 71 3.64 -16.32 3.60
CA LYS A 71 3.80 -15.02 4.28
C LYS A 71 2.50 -14.61 4.96
N ILE A 72 1.36 -14.80 4.29
CA ILE A 72 0.02 -14.54 4.85
C ILE A 72 -0.19 -15.37 6.13
N ILE A 73 0.08 -16.66 6.10
CA ILE A 73 -0.07 -17.55 7.26
C ILE A 73 0.90 -17.17 8.39
N LYS A 74 2.16 -16.88 8.06
CA LYS A 74 3.15 -16.41 9.05
C LYS A 74 2.71 -15.09 9.69
N LEU A 75 2.15 -14.17 8.91
CA LEU A 75 1.66 -12.89 9.38
C LEU A 75 0.45 -13.05 10.30
N ALA A 76 -0.55 -13.86 9.90
CA ALA A 76 -1.71 -14.17 10.72
C ALA A 76 -1.30 -14.74 12.09
N ASN A 77 -0.38 -15.71 12.10
CA ASN A 77 0.17 -16.29 13.32
C ASN A 77 0.92 -15.26 14.18
N LYS A 78 1.73 -14.39 13.56
CA LYS A 78 2.46 -13.32 14.25
C LYS A 78 1.51 -12.33 14.91
N ILE A 79 0.44 -11.92 14.23
CA ILE A 79 -0.58 -11.01 14.77
C ILE A 79 -1.29 -11.64 15.97
N LEU A 80 -1.72 -12.90 15.83
CA LEU A 80 -2.39 -13.66 16.89
C LEU A 80 -1.51 -13.83 18.14
N LYS A 81 -0.20 -14.07 17.97
CA LYS A 81 0.76 -14.22 19.07
C LYS A 81 1.13 -12.89 19.72
N LYS A 82 1.34 -11.83 18.92
CA LYS A 82 1.86 -10.54 19.39
C LYS A 82 0.82 -9.73 20.17
N LYS A 83 -0.47 -9.82 19.81
CA LYS A 83 -1.52 -9.02 20.41
C LYS A 83 -2.22 -9.77 21.55
N LYS A 84 -1.92 -9.38 22.78
CA LYS A 84 -2.70 -9.76 23.98
C LYS A 84 -3.94 -8.86 24.05
N GLY A 85 -5.13 -9.44 24.24
CA GLY A 85 -6.38 -8.67 24.36
C GLY A 85 -7.64 -9.43 23.94
N PRO A 86 -8.82 -8.78 24.01
CA PRO A 86 -10.11 -9.37 23.65
C PRO A 86 -10.10 -9.96 22.24
N GLN A 87 -10.86 -11.04 22.05
CA GLN A 87 -10.89 -11.78 20.77
C GLN A 87 -11.34 -10.89 19.59
N ILE A 88 -12.25 -9.94 19.84
CA ILE A 88 -12.79 -9.01 18.83
C ILE A 88 -11.68 -8.15 18.22
N LYS A 89 -10.89 -7.46 19.07
CA LYS A 89 -9.77 -6.61 18.61
C LYS A 89 -8.70 -7.39 17.85
N ARG A 90 -8.49 -8.66 18.20
CA ARG A 90 -7.57 -9.55 17.47
C ARG A 90 -8.10 -9.87 16.08
N LYS A 91 -9.40 -10.15 15.95
CA LYS A 91 -10.07 -10.43 14.65
C LYS A 91 -10.07 -9.20 13.75
N GLU A 92 -10.38 -8.01 14.28
CA GLU A 92 -10.33 -6.75 13.53
C GLU A 92 -8.94 -6.47 12.97
N LYS A 93 -7.89 -6.67 13.78
CA LYS A 93 -6.52 -6.46 13.32
C LYS A 93 -6.12 -7.45 12.22
N LEU A 94 -6.55 -8.71 12.34
CA LEU A 94 -6.39 -9.72 11.30
C LEU A 94 -7.02 -9.25 9.97
N LYS A 95 -8.27 -8.77 10.00
CA LYS A 95 -8.96 -8.24 8.80
C LYS A 95 -8.34 -6.98 8.19
N GLN A 96 -7.52 -6.24 8.93
CA GLN A 96 -6.79 -5.08 8.39
C GLN A 96 -5.43 -5.45 7.81
N SER A 97 -4.94 -6.62 8.18
CA SER A 97 -3.61 -7.12 7.87
C SER A 97 -3.63 -8.17 6.75
N LEU A 98 -4.81 -8.72 6.48
CA LEU A 98 -5.17 -9.63 5.41
C LEU A 98 -6.30 -8.95 4.64
#